data_AF-A0A9Q3WFF8-F1
#
_entry.id   AF-A0A9Q3WFF8-F1
#
_cell.length_a   1.000
_cell.length_b   1.000
_cell.length_c   1.000
_cell.angle_alpha   90.00
_cell.angle_beta   90.00
_cell.angle_gamma   90.00
#
_symmetry.space_group_name_H-M   'P 1'
#
loop_
_entity.id
_entity.type
_entity.pdbx_description
1 polymer ?
#
loop_
_entity_poly.entity_id
_entity_poly.type
_entity_poly.pdbx_seq_one_letter_code
_entity_poly.pdbx_strand_id
1 'polypeptide(L)'
;MSAAAHRGGAAVGHLADLPALEASAVHCLRLWSDAVEGRAALPEGRSAELLRQICGLCASYGRRPLMRHGLGCACLGADEACFAHMVAAAATGAREDALMLAALIVRPDLAPALVALSEQLGLALHRRPMVTTAQSRTLESRAGRLH
;
A
#
# COMPACT_ATOMS: atom_id res chain seq x y z
N MET A 1 -15.14 3.70 -27.96
CA MET A 1 -13.69 3.46 -27.77
C MET A 1 -13.50 3.05 -26.32
N SER A 2 -13.27 1.76 -26.05
CA SER A 2 -13.07 1.28 -24.68
C SER A 2 -11.79 1.91 -24.14
N ALA A 3 -11.88 2.72 -23.09
CA ALA A 3 -10.72 3.25 -22.42
C ALA A 3 -9.86 2.05 -21.99
N ALA A 4 -8.66 1.92 -22.53
CA ALA A 4 -7.77 0.82 -22.19
C ALA A 4 -7.60 0.83 -20.67
N ALA A 5 -8.19 -0.15 -19.99
CA ALA A 5 -8.09 -0.25 -18.53
C ALA A 5 -6.60 -0.24 -18.18
N HIS A 6 -6.16 0.80 -17.47
CA HIS A 6 -4.77 0.90 -17.05
C HIS A 6 -4.45 -0.36 -16.25
N ARG A 7 -3.53 -1.19 -16.76
CA ARG A 7 -3.26 -2.54 -16.23
C ARG A 7 -2.97 -2.55 -14.72
N GLY A 8 -2.43 -1.45 -14.18
CA GLY A 8 -2.20 -1.29 -12.74
C GLY A 8 -3.46 -1.17 -11.87
N GLY A 9 -4.54 -0.61 -12.42
CA GLY A 9 -5.82 -0.49 -11.74
C GLY A 9 -6.75 -1.68 -11.97
N ALA A 10 -6.33 -2.69 -12.74
CA ALA A 10 -7.12 -3.89 -12.92
C ALA A 10 -7.36 -4.56 -11.56
N ALA A 11 -8.62 -4.89 -11.26
CA ALA A 11 -8.95 -5.59 -10.03
C ALA A 11 -8.38 -7.00 -10.07
N VAL A 12 -7.59 -7.35 -9.06
CA VAL A 12 -6.95 -8.66 -8.90
C VAL A 12 -7.41 -9.38 -7.62
N GLY A 13 -8.26 -8.73 -6.81
CA GLY A 13 -8.81 -9.29 -5.58
C GLY A 13 -9.63 -8.26 -4.79
N HIS A 14 -9.87 -8.54 -3.52
CA HIS A 14 -10.52 -7.62 -2.59
C HIS A 14 -9.59 -7.20 -1.45
N LEU A 15 -9.71 -5.93 -1.03
CA LEU A 15 -8.91 -5.39 0.08
C LEU A 15 -9.17 -6.15 1.40
N ALA A 16 -10.39 -6.65 1.60
CA ALA A 16 -10.78 -7.37 2.81
C ALA A 16 -10.10 -8.74 2.97
N ASP A 17 -9.58 -9.31 1.88
CA ASP A 17 -8.92 -10.62 1.87
C ASP A 17 -7.42 -10.51 2.22
N LEU A 18 -6.88 -9.28 2.27
CA LEU A 18 -5.48 -9.06 2.61
C LEU A 18 -5.22 -9.23 4.12
N PRO A 19 -4.04 -9.76 4.50
CA PRO A 19 -3.61 -9.70 5.89
C PRO A 19 -3.43 -8.24 6.36
N ALA A 20 -3.41 -8.04 7.67
CA ALA A 20 -3.50 -6.71 8.26
C ALA A 20 -2.38 -5.75 7.84
N LEU A 21 -1.16 -6.26 7.62
CA LEU A 21 -0.02 -5.44 7.21
C LEU A 21 -0.20 -4.94 5.76
N GLU A 22 -0.52 -5.83 4.85
CA GLU A 22 -0.78 -5.56 3.45
C GLU A 22 -1.98 -4.62 3.28
N ALA A 23 -3.07 -4.89 3.98
CA ALA A 23 -4.24 -4.03 4.00
C ALA A 23 -3.89 -2.61 4.50
N SER A 24 -3.05 -2.51 5.55
CA SER A 24 -2.56 -1.22 6.06
C SER A 24 -1.69 -0.49 5.03
N ALA A 25 -0.82 -1.22 4.32
CA ALA A 25 0.04 -0.66 3.29
C ALA A 25 -0.78 -0.11 2.12
N VAL A 26 -1.79 -0.85 1.63
CA VAL A 26 -2.71 -0.36 0.60
C VAL A 26 -3.48 0.86 1.11
N HIS A 27 -3.95 0.85 2.36
CA HIS A 27 -4.66 1.99 2.92
C HIS A 27 -3.78 3.25 2.97
N CYS A 28 -2.53 3.13 3.40
CA CYS A 28 -1.54 4.21 3.31
C CYS A 28 -1.38 4.71 1.87
N LEU A 29 -1.19 3.82 0.90
CA LEU A 29 -1.04 4.19 -0.51
C LEU A 29 -2.28 4.92 -1.05
N ARG A 30 -3.49 4.54 -0.62
CA ARG A 30 -4.74 5.19 -1.02
C ARG A 30 -4.94 6.54 -0.34
N LEU A 31 -4.51 6.69 0.91
CA LEU A 31 -4.53 7.98 1.62
C LEU A 31 -3.56 8.96 0.95
N TRP A 32 -2.41 8.46 0.50
CA TRP A 32 -1.48 9.27 -0.28
C TRP A 32 -2.11 9.74 -1.58
N SER A 33 -2.47 11.02 -1.64
CA SER A 33 -2.88 11.70 -2.87
C SER A 33 -1.86 12.75 -3.28
N ASP A 34 -1.79 13.03 -4.57
CA ASP A 34 -1.07 14.21 -5.07
C ASP A 34 -1.74 15.53 -4.63
N ALA A 35 -2.98 15.47 -4.13
CA ALA A 35 -3.66 16.58 -3.45
C ALA A 35 -3.18 16.75 -1.98
N VAL A 36 -3.21 17.99 -1.48
CA VAL A 36 -2.73 18.35 -0.14
C VAL A 36 -3.56 17.69 0.96
N GLU A 37 -4.85 17.53 0.72
CA GLU A 37 -5.84 17.02 1.68
C GLU A 37 -5.60 15.55 2.02
N GLY A 38 -5.26 14.72 1.02
CA GLY A 38 -4.91 13.31 1.28
C GLY A 38 -3.59 13.16 2.03
N ARG A 39 -2.63 14.06 1.82
CA ARG A 39 -1.37 14.08 2.59
C ARG A 39 -1.59 14.45 4.05
N ALA A 40 -2.51 15.38 4.33
CA ALA A 40 -2.87 15.78 5.69
C ALA A 40 -3.64 14.68 6.45
N ALA A 41 -4.30 13.77 5.75
CA ALA A 41 -5.03 12.64 6.35
C ALA A 41 -4.11 11.47 6.77
N LEU A 42 -2.83 11.51 6.43
CA LEU A 42 -1.86 10.51 6.90
C LEU A 42 -1.52 10.79 8.37
N PRO A 43 -1.36 9.74 9.20
CA PRO A 43 -0.91 9.91 10.57
C PRO A 43 0.45 10.60 10.59
N GLU A 44 0.56 11.68 11.35
CA GLU A 44 1.82 12.41 11.53
C GLU A 44 2.94 11.49 12.04
N GLY A 45 4.19 11.78 11.64
CA GLY A 45 5.38 11.08 12.09
C GLY A 45 6.05 10.20 11.03
N ARG A 46 6.79 9.18 11.49
CA ARG A 46 7.75 8.42 10.66
C ARG A 46 7.09 7.70 9.47
N SER A 47 5.89 7.14 9.63
CA SER A 47 5.22 6.42 8.54
C SER A 47 4.80 7.33 7.39
N ALA A 48 4.33 8.56 7.68
CA ALA A 48 4.00 9.54 6.64
C ALA A 48 5.26 9.99 5.87
N GLU A 49 6.37 10.20 6.58
CA GLU A 49 7.64 10.57 5.95
C GLU A 49 8.19 9.44 5.06
N LEU A 50 8.14 8.19 5.52
CA LEU A 50 8.51 7.03 4.71
C LEU A 50 7.62 6.91 3.47
N LEU A 51 6.31 7.08 3.63
CA LEU A 51 5.37 7.02 2.52
C LEU A 51 5.63 8.14 1.50
N ARG A 52 5.94 9.36 1.96
CA ARG A 52 6.35 10.47 1.08
C ARG A 52 7.60 10.12 0.28
N GLN A 53 8.62 9.54 0.90
CA GLN A 53 9.84 9.12 0.21
C GLN A 53 9.57 8.01 -0.80
N ILE A 54 8.79 7.00 -0.41
CA ILE A 54 8.39 5.90 -1.30
C ILE A 54 7.62 6.43 -2.51
N CYS A 55 6.56 7.20 -2.29
CA CYS A 55 5.75 7.76 -3.36
C CYS A 55 6.56 8.73 -4.24
N GLY A 56 7.48 9.52 -3.66
CA GLY A 56 8.39 10.38 -4.41
C GLY A 56 9.33 9.59 -5.33
N LEU A 57 9.89 8.47 -4.85
CA LEU A 57 10.67 7.56 -5.68
C LEU A 57 9.84 6.97 -6.82
N CYS A 58 8.63 6.48 -6.52
CA CYS A 58 7.74 5.91 -7.52
C CYS A 58 7.29 6.95 -8.55
N ALA A 59 7.02 8.19 -8.15
CA ALA A 59 6.64 9.27 -9.06
C ALA A 59 7.80 9.69 -9.97
N SER A 60 9.03 9.74 -9.44
CA SER A 60 10.21 10.22 -10.19
C SER A 60 10.85 9.14 -11.06
N TYR A 61 10.80 7.88 -10.61
CA TYR A 61 11.56 6.78 -11.22
C TYR A 61 10.74 5.49 -11.41
N GLY A 62 9.42 5.58 -11.25
CA GLY A 62 8.51 4.49 -11.58
C GLY A 62 8.57 4.14 -13.05
N ARG A 63 8.40 2.86 -13.39
CA ARG A 63 8.34 2.41 -14.80
C ARG A 63 7.10 2.89 -15.52
N ARG A 64 6.04 3.16 -14.75
CA ARG A 64 4.78 3.77 -15.16
C ARG A 64 4.14 4.44 -13.94
N PRO A 65 3.17 5.36 -14.13
CA PRO A 65 2.40 5.89 -13.01
C PRO A 65 1.76 4.76 -12.20
N LEU A 66 1.98 4.77 -10.89
CA LEU A 66 1.34 3.84 -9.97
C LEU A 66 -0.15 4.15 -9.89
N MET A 67 -0.98 3.14 -10.15
CA MET A 67 -2.42 3.23 -10.01
C MET A 67 -2.83 2.86 -8.59
N ARG A 68 -3.81 3.59 -8.06
CA ARG A 68 -4.45 3.32 -6.78
C ARG A 68 -5.94 3.51 -6.91
N HIS A 69 -6.70 2.71 -6.20
CA HIS A 69 -8.13 2.91 -6.08
C HIS A 69 -8.45 4.00 -5.06
N GLY A 70 -9.69 4.52 -5.09
CA GLY A 70 -10.17 5.44 -4.06
C GLY A 70 -10.27 4.77 -2.69
N LEU A 71 -10.25 5.58 -1.62
CA LEU A 71 -10.32 5.11 -0.23
C LEU A 71 -11.52 4.20 0.07
N GLY A 72 -12.67 4.46 -0.56
CA GLY A 72 -13.90 3.66 -0.38
C GLY A 72 -14.03 2.44 -1.30
N CYS A 73 -13.06 2.17 -2.17
CA CYS A 73 -13.16 1.07 -3.13
C CYS A 73 -12.84 -0.28 -2.47
N ALA A 74 -13.67 -1.29 -2.68
CA ALA A 74 -13.43 -2.63 -2.13
C ALA A 74 -12.43 -3.47 -2.95
N CYS A 75 -12.20 -3.12 -4.21
CA CYS A 75 -11.28 -3.83 -5.11
C CYS A 75 -9.83 -3.64 -4.69
N LEU A 76 -8.98 -4.61 -4.96
CA LEU A 76 -7.53 -4.51 -4.88
C LEU A 76 -6.98 -4.41 -6.31
N GLY A 77 -6.25 -3.34 -6.63
CA GLY A 77 -5.60 -3.16 -7.93
C GLY A 77 -4.28 -3.92 -8.03
N ALA A 78 -3.85 -4.24 -9.26
CA ALA A 78 -2.57 -4.91 -9.50
C ALA A 78 -1.36 -4.17 -8.93
N ASP A 79 -1.32 -2.83 -9.06
CA ASP A 79 -0.24 -2.01 -8.49
C ASP A 79 -0.29 -1.97 -6.95
N GLU A 80 -1.50 -1.92 -6.39
CA GLU A 80 -1.72 -1.96 -4.94
C GLU A 80 -1.29 -3.30 -4.35
N ALA A 81 -1.63 -4.41 -5.02
CA ALA A 81 -1.22 -5.75 -4.63
C ALA A 81 0.31 -5.91 -4.68
N CYS A 82 0.94 -5.45 -5.77
CA CYS A 82 2.39 -5.47 -5.90
C CYS A 82 3.07 -4.66 -4.79
N PHE A 83 2.57 -3.45 -4.52
CA PHE A 83 3.06 -2.60 -3.44
C PHE A 83 2.92 -3.27 -2.06
N ALA A 84 1.74 -3.82 -1.76
CA ALA A 84 1.46 -4.44 -0.47
C ALA A 84 2.33 -5.67 -0.22
N HIS A 85 2.46 -6.55 -1.23
CA HIS A 85 3.33 -7.72 -1.14
C HIS A 85 4.80 -7.33 -1.00
N MET A 86 5.26 -6.28 -1.69
CA MET A 86 6.63 -5.78 -1.55
C MET A 86 6.90 -5.30 -0.12
N VAL A 87 5.98 -4.52 0.47
CA VAL A 87 6.10 -4.03 1.85
C VAL A 87 6.11 -5.19 2.85
N ALA A 88 5.23 -6.17 2.67
CA ALA A 88 5.19 -7.35 3.54
C ALA A 88 6.48 -8.18 3.43
N ALA A 89 6.92 -8.51 2.21
CA ALA A 89 8.17 -9.25 1.98
C ALA A 89 9.38 -8.52 2.56
N ALA A 90 9.46 -7.20 2.40
CA ALA A 90 10.53 -6.40 2.98
C ALA A 90 10.51 -6.47 4.52
N ALA A 91 9.34 -6.32 5.14
CA ALA A 91 9.19 -6.33 6.59
C ALA A 91 9.42 -7.70 7.25
N THR A 92 9.23 -8.79 6.52
CA THR A 92 9.46 -10.16 7.01
C THR A 92 10.84 -10.71 6.67
N GLY A 93 11.70 -9.92 6.03
CA GLY A 93 13.07 -10.30 5.68
C GLY A 93 13.20 -11.10 4.37
N ALA A 94 12.10 -11.29 3.61
CA ALA A 94 12.11 -11.88 2.27
C ALA A 94 12.66 -10.89 1.23
N ARG A 95 13.93 -10.51 1.38
CA ARG A 95 14.56 -9.41 0.64
C ARG A 95 14.58 -9.63 -0.88
N GLU A 96 14.83 -10.85 -1.33
CA GLU A 96 14.90 -11.16 -2.77
C GLU A 96 13.53 -11.01 -3.44
N ASP A 97 12.47 -11.49 -2.78
CA ASP A 97 11.09 -11.30 -3.24
C ASP A 97 10.70 -9.82 -3.25
N ALA A 98 11.09 -9.08 -2.21
CA ALA A 98 10.86 -7.64 -2.15
C ALA A 98 11.57 -6.90 -3.28
N LEU A 99 12.81 -7.27 -3.63
CA LEU A 99 13.55 -6.70 -4.75
C LEU A 99 12.91 -7.02 -6.09
N MET A 100 12.45 -8.26 -6.29
CA MET A 100 11.74 -8.67 -7.48
C MET A 100 10.46 -7.84 -7.67
N LEU A 101 9.66 -7.67 -6.61
CA LEU A 101 8.43 -6.87 -6.64
C LEU A 101 8.72 -5.38 -6.84
N ALA A 102 9.72 -4.83 -6.13
CA ALA A 102 10.16 -3.45 -6.29
C ALA A 102 10.60 -3.15 -7.73
N ALA A 103 11.27 -4.10 -8.39
CA ALA A 103 11.67 -3.97 -9.78
C ALA A 103 10.48 -3.96 -10.76
N LEU A 104 9.26 -4.31 -10.35
CA LEU A 104 8.04 -4.10 -11.15
C LEU A 104 7.50 -2.67 -11.04
N ILE A 105 7.86 -1.96 -9.98
CA ILE A 105 7.39 -0.61 -9.66
C ILE A 105 8.37 0.45 -10.19
N VAL A 106 9.63 0.36 -9.78
CA VAL A 106 10.70 1.31 -10.15
C VAL A 106 11.73 0.66 -11.07
N ARG A 107 12.64 1.47 -11.62
CA ARG A 107 13.83 0.96 -12.30
C ARG A 107 14.64 0.03 -11.38
N PRO A 108 15.29 -1.03 -11.92
CA PRO A 108 15.97 -2.04 -11.09
C PRO A 108 17.07 -1.47 -10.18
N ASP A 109 17.78 -0.44 -10.64
CA ASP A 109 18.85 0.21 -9.90
C ASP A 109 18.36 0.92 -8.62
N LEU A 110 17.08 1.25 -8.55
CA LEU A 110 16.44 1.87 -7.38
C LEU A 110 15.62 0.90 -6.53
N ALA A 111 15.46 -0.36 -6.97
CA ALA A 111 14.74 -1.37 -6.20
C ALA A 111 15.30 -1.54 -4.77
N PRO A 112 16.63 -1.57 -4.52
CA PRO A 112 17.15 -1.66 -3.16
C PRO A 112 16.76 -0.48 -2.26
N ALA A 113 16.74 0.74 -2.81
CA ALA A 113 16.35 1.94 -2.07
C ALA A 113 14.86 1.91 -1.72
N LEU A 114 14.02 1.50 -2.67
CA LEU A 114 12.58 1.32 -2.43
C LEU A 114 12.34 0.25 -1.35
N VAL A 115 12.98 -0.92 -1.45
CA VAL A 115 12.87 -2.01 -0.47
C VAL A 115 13.27 -1.55 0.93
N ALA A 116 14.37 -0.80 1.08
CA ALA A 116 14.81 -0.32 2.39
C ALA A 116 13.82 0.66 3.06
N LEU A 117 13.12 1.47 2.26
CA LEU A 117 12.06 2.34 2.78
C LEU A 117 10.79 1.54 3.09
N SER A 118 10.44 0.58 2.23
CA SER A 118 9.29 -0.31 2.39
C SER A 118 9.43 -1.22 3.60
N GLU A 119 10.62 -1.70 3.92
CA GLU A 119 10.93 -2.44 5.15
C GLU A 119 10.61 -1.58 6.38
N GLN A 120 11.13 -0.35 6.42
CA GLN A 120 10.87 0.57 7.54
C GLN A 120 9.39 0.90 7.68
N LEU A 121 8.68 1.10 6.56
CA LEU A 121 7.24 1.34 6.56
C LEU A 121 6.51 0.11 7.09
N GLY A 122 6.83 -1.08 6.58
CA GLY A 122 6.18 -2.32 6.97
C GLY A 122 6.42 -2.65 8.45
N LEU A 123 7.62 -2.43 8.98
CA LEU A 123 7.91 -2.58 10.41
C LEU A 123 7.10 -1.58 11.26
N ALA A 124 6.94 -0.34 10.80
CA ALA A 124 6.12 0.65 11.50
C ALA A 124 4.63 0.25 11.51
N LEU A 125 4.12 -0.21 10.37
CA LEU A 125 2.73 -0.68 10.23
C LEU A 125 2.48 -1.98 11.00
N HIS A 126 3.47 -2.87 11.10
CA HIS A 126 3.34 -4.12 11.86
C HIS A 126 3.18 -3.84 13.36
N ARG A 127 3.90 -2.83 13.89
CA ARG A 127 3.76 -2.40 15.29
C ARG A 127 2.46 -1.66 15.57
N ARG A 128 1.99 -0.88 14.60
CA ARG A 128 0.76 -0.08 14.71
C ARG A 128 0.01 -0.11 13.38
N PRO A 129 -0.83 -1.14 13.15
CA PRO A 129 -1.60 -1.26 11.93
C PRO A 129 -2.50 -0.04 11.73
N MET A 130 -2.76 0.29 10.47
CA MET A 130 -3.80 1.27 10.13
C MET A 130 -5.16 0.62 10.39
N VAL A 131 -5.99 1.24 11.22
CA VAL A 131 -7.36 0.77 11.42
C VAL A 131 -8.16 1.15 10.18
N THR A 132 -8.42 0.17 9.32
CA THR A 132 -9.33 0.36 8.18
C THR A 132 -10.78 0.38 8.66
N THR A 133 -11.60 1.25 8.09
CA THR A 133 -13.03 1.40 8.43
C THR A 133 -13.82 0.10 8.23
N ALA A 134 -13.32 -0.83 7.41
CA ALA A 134 -13.90 -2.16 7.24
C ALA A 134 -13.68 -3.07 8.47
N GLN A 135 -12.52 -2.98 9.14
CA GLN A 135 -12.22 -3.76 10.34
C GLN A 135 -12.98 -3.23 11.56
N SER A 136 -13.27 -1.93 11.62
CA SER A 136 -14.15 -1.34 12.63
C SER A 136 -15.52 -2.02 12.63
N ARG A 137 -16.12 -2.22 11.44
CA ARG A 137 -17.43 -2.89 11.31
C ARG A 137 -17.39 -4.37 11.68
N THR A 138 -16.29 -5.07 11.41
CA THR A 138 -16.14 -6.49 11.81
C THR A 138 -15.96 -6.66 13.31
N LEU A 139 -15.24 -5.73 13.96
CA LEU A 139 -15.08 -5.68 15.42
C LEU A 139 -16.39 -5.30 16.11
N GLU A 140 -17.13 -4.32 15.60
CA GLU A 140 -18.48 -3.97 16.09
C GLU A 140 -19.48 -5.12 15.88
N SER A 141 -19.44 -5.81 14.73
CA SER A 141 -20.27 -6.99 14.45
C SER A 141 -19.96 -8.18 15.36
N ARG A 142 -18.71 -8.33 15.82
CA ARG A 142 -18.33 -9.35 16.80
C ARG A 142 -18.73 -8.95 18.23
N ALA A 143 -18.63 -7.66 18.58
CA ALA A 143 -19.09 -7.15 19.87
C ALA A 143 -20.62 -7.22 20.03
N GLY A 144 -21.39 -7.03 18.95
CA GLY A 144 -22.85 -7.13 18.95
C GLY A 144 -23.43 -8.56 18.94
N ARG A 145 -22.59 -9.61 18.95
CA ARG A 145 -23.00 -11.03 19.01
C ARG A 145 -22.75 -11.68 20.38
N LEU A 146 -22.52 -10.85 21.42
CA LEU A 146 -22.49 -11.26 22.81
C LEU A 146 -23.75 -10.77 23.53
N HIS A 147 -24.92 -11.16 23.04
CA HIS A 147 -26.20 -11.06 23.74
C HIS A 147 -27.09 -12.24 23.36
#